data_AF-A0A7M3P8F3-F1
#
_entry.id   AF-A0A7M3P8F3-F1
#
_cell.length_a   1.000
_cell.length_b   1.000
_cell.length_c   1.000
_cell.angle_alpha   90.00
_cell.angle_beta   90.00
_cell.angle_gamma   90.00
#
_symmetry.space_group_name_H-M   'P 1'
#
loop_
_entity.id
_entity.type
_entity.pdbx_description
1 polymer ?
#
loop_
_entity_poly.entity_id
_entity_poly.type
_entity_poly.pdbx_seq_one_letter_code
_entity_poly.pdbx_strand_id
1 'polypeptide(L)'
;MTLILEPEEGLEALGEINRLAQLDDGSGIIEPQLISYLDSLGDDAYDMPCLRIAGQTLLGEVLTGLGEDERVAEVLRRNIQDSVVLPGMSEEEALQARAAQVVVVRLLRIIARMEAVELRNVVAQQCLASQIPPVVRVALTLTVDILDAARLDAHPDDMVRVVLDYADQVLWLADDDLNAYFAELEMIVQQREKDLEFGRFGEPGPARFG
;
A
#
# COMPACT_ATOMS: atom_id res chain seq x y z
N MET A 1 10.87 25.70 15.11
CA MET A 1 11.73 26.25 14.04
C MET A 1 11.78 25.14 13.02
N THR A 2 10.85 25.14 12.07
CA THR A 2 10.71 24.08 11.07
C THR A 2 11.85 24.25 10.07
N LEU A 3 12.80 23.33 10.05
CA LEU A 3 13.87 23.33 9.04
C LEU A 3 13.28 22.63 7.82
N ILE A 4 12.61 23.40 6.97
CA ILE A 4 12.29 22.94 5.62
C ILE A 4 13.64 22.70 4.94
N LEU A 5 13.98 21.45 4.63
CA LEU A 5 15.17 21.10 3.84
C LEU A 5 15.24 21.99 2.61
N GLU A 6 16.44 22.45 2.27
CA GLU A 6 16.63 23.20 1.03
C GLU A 6 16.28 22.29 -0.17
N PRO A 7 15.80 22.82 -1.30
CA PRO A 7 15.40 22.00 -2.45
C PRO A 7 16.48 21.03 -2.95
N GLU A 8 17.76 21.41 -2.80
CA GLU A 8 18.91 20.56 -3.14
C GLU A 8 19.04 19.36 -2.19
N GLU A 9 18.86 19.59 -0.89
CA GLU A 9 18.87 18.53 0.15
C GLU A 9 17.70 17.56 -0.05
N GLY A 10 16.53 18.06 -0.44
CA GLY A 10 15.38 17.21 -0.77
C GLY A 10 15.60 16.32 -2.00
N LEU A 11 16.29 16.83 -3.03
CA LEU A 11 16.65 16.04 -4.21
C LEU A 11 17.71 14.98 -3.92
N GLU A 12 18.73 15.33 -3.13
CA GLU A 12 19.72 14.37 -2.65
C GLU A 12 19.05 13.25 -1.85
N ALA A 13 18.08 13.60 -0.99
CA ALA A 13 17.37 12.62 -0.20
C ALA A 13 16.48 11.68 -1.02
N LEU A 14 15.78 12.20 -2.03
CA LEU A 14 15.06 11.36 -2.99
C LEU A 14 16.01 10.46 -3.80
N GLY A 15 17.19 10.98 -4.17
CA GLY A 15 18.22 10.22 -4.87
C GLY A 15 18.70 9.02 -4.07
N GLU A 16 18.92 9.21 -2.76
CA GLU A 16 19.35 8.15 -1.86
C GLU A 16 18.25 7.10 -1.60
N ILE A 17 17.00 7.53 -1.39
CA ILE A 17 15.85 6.60 -1.28
C ILE A 17 15.73 5.75 -2.55
N ASN A 18 15.86 6.38 -3.74
CA ASN A 18 15.82 5.66 -5.00
C ASN A 18 17.02 4.70 -5.16
N ARG A 19 18.22 5.07 -4.71
CA ARG A 19 19.39 4.18 -4.69
C ARG A 19 19.11 2.94 -3.83
N LEU A 20 18.55 3.13 -2.64
CA LEU A 20 18.18 2.01 -1.75
C LEU A 20 17.10 1.13 -2.38
N ALA A 21 16.05 1.71 -2.96
CA ALA A 21 15.01 0.96 -3.66
C ALA A 21 15.57 0.08 -4.80
N GLN A 22 16.56 0.56 -5.55
CA GLN A 22 17.21 -0.22 -6.61
C GLN A 22 18.08 -1.36 -6.09
N LEU A 23 18.48 -1.32 -4.83
CA LEU A 23 19.24 -2.38 -4.17
C LEU A 23 18.34 -3.41 -3.47
N ASP A 24 17.04 -3.14 -3.36
CA ASP A 24 16.12 -4.09 -2.76
C ASP A 24 15.93 -5.29 -3.70
N ASP A 25 16.33 -6.46 -3.22
CA ASP A 25 16.12 -7.75 -3.86
C ASP A 25 15.09 -8.61 -3.10
N GLY A 26 14.39 -8.03 -2.11
CA GLY A 26 13.44 -8.70 -1.24
C GLY A 26 14.08 -9.51 -0.11
N SER A 27 15.41 -9.51 0.02
CA SER A 27 16.11 -10.19 1.13
C SER A 27 16.07 -9.44 2.46
N GLY A 28 15.64 -8.17 2.44
CA GLY A 28 15.71 -7.27 3.60
C GLY A 28 17.08 -6.64 3.85
N ILE A 29 18.08 -6.85 2.98
CA ILE A 29 19.43 -6.26 3.15
C ILE A 29 19.40 -4.74 3.34
N ILE A 30 18.47 -4.07 2.66
CA ILE A 30 18.35 -2.60 2.72
C ILE A 30 17.63 -2.10 3.98
N GLU A 31 16.95 -2.95 4.73
CA GLU A 31 16.07 -2.56 5.84
C GLU A 31 16.80 -1.72 6.90
N PRO A 32 17.95 -2.15 7.48
CA PRO A 32 18.65 -1.36 8.49
C PRO A 32 19.17 -0.02 7.93
N GLN A 33 19.59 -0.01 6.66
CA GLN A 33 20.11 1.19 6.00
C GLN A 33 19.00 2.21 5.75
N LEU A 34 17.85 1.74 5.28
CA LEU A 34 16.68 2.57 5.04
C LEU A 34 16.16 3.19 6.33
N ILE A 35 16.02 2.41 7.41
CA ILE A 35 15.59 2.94 8.71
C ILE A 35 16.56 3.99 9.21
N SER A 36 17.86 3.65 9.25
CA SER A 36 18.89 4.59 9.70
C SER A 36 18.90 5.86 8.86
N TYR A 37 18.63 5.76 7.55
CA TYR A 37 18.58 6.90 6.67
C TYR A 37 17.36 7.77 6.95
N LEU A 38 16.15 7.18 7.00
CA LEU A 38 14.92 7.91 7.30
C LEU A 38 14.96 8.56 8.69
N ASP A 39 15.53 7.89 9.69
CA ASP A 39 15.73 8.45 11.03
C ASP A 39 16.70 9.64 11.00
N SER A 40 17.73 9.60 10.13
CA SER A 40 18.70 10.69 9.99
C SER A 40 18.13 11.94 9.32
N LEU A 41 17.07 11.80 8.52
CA LEU A 41 16.38 12.93 7.90
C LEU A 41 15.54 13.73 8.92
N GLY A 42 15.22 13.12 10.07
CA GLY A 42 14.43 13.75 11.13
C GLY A 42 12.95 13.89 10.81
N ASP A 43 12.20 14.45 11.76
CA ASP A 43 10.74 14.61 11.61
C ASP A 43 10.35 15.56 10.47
N ASP A 44 11.18 16.58 10.20
CA ASP A 44 10.95 17.58 9.15
C ASP A 44 10.93 16.97 7.73
N ALA A 45 11.55 15.80 7.52
CA ALA A 45 11.46 15.10 6.24
C ALA A 45 10.14 14.35 6.05
N TYR A 46 9.44 13.99 7.14
CA TYR A 46 8.07 13.48 7.08
C TYR A 46 7.04 14.57 6.78
N ASP A 47 7.42 15.84 6.97
CA ASP A 47 6.65 17.02 6.59
C ASP A 47 6.84 17.37 5.10
N MET A 48 7.81 16.76 4.42
CA MET A 48 7.99 16.87 2.98
C MET A 48 7.19 15.81 2.22
N PRO A 49 6.17 16.19 1.42
CA PRO A 49 5.28 15.24 0.75
C PRO A 49 5.99 14.16 -0.07
N CYS A 50 6.97 14.56 -0.88
CA CYS A 50 7.68 13.63 -1.78
C CYS A 50 8.58 12.64 -1.02
N LEU A 51 9.31 13.12 0.00
CA LEU A 51 10.18 12.28 0.84
C LEU A 51 9.35 11.32 1.69
N ARG A 52 8.26 11.82 2.27
CA ARG A 52 7.31 10.99 3.00
C ARG A 52 6.76 9.88 2.12
N ILE A 53 6.25 10.22 0.95
CA ILE A 53 5.68 9.24 0.01
C ILE A 53 6.74 8.21 -0.39
N ALA A 54 7.91 8.63 -0.83
CA ALA A 54 8.95 7.72 -1.29
C ALA A 54 9.50 6.83 -0.15
N GLY A 55 9.90 7.45 0.95
CA GLY A 55 10.55 6.78 2.07
C GLY A 55 9.63 5.85 2.84
N GLN A 56 8.42 6.30 3.20
CA GLN A 56 7.49 5.48 3.99
C GLN A 56 6.84 4.38 3.15
N THR A 57 6.62 4.60 1.86
CA THR A 57 6.13 3.52 0.97
C THR A 57 7.19 2.43 0.85
N LEU A 58 8.46 2.78 0.59
CA LEU A 58 9.55 1.81 0.50
C LEU A 58 9.76 1.08 1.84
N LEU A 59 9.74 1.82 2.96
CA LEU A 59 9.89 1.21 4.27
C LEU A 59 8.77 0.19 4.53
N GLY A 60 7.52 0.54 4.29
CA GLY A 60 6.43 -0.40 4.51
C GLY A 60 6.42 -1.57 3.53
N GLU A 61 6.92 -1.41 2.29
CA GLU A 61 7.14 -2.52 1.36
C GLU A 61 8.15 -3.53 1.90
N VAL A 62 9.32 -3.04 2.31
CA VAL A 62 10.39 -3.86 2.88
C VAL A 62 9.92 -4.57 4.15
N LEU A 63 9.26 -3.84 5.07
CA LEU A 63 8.74 -4.43 6.31
C LEU A 63 7.66 -5.47 6.05
N THR A 64 6.79 -5.26 5.05
CA THR A 64 5.77 -6.24 4.66
C THR A 64 6.43 -7.51 4.12
N GLY A 65 7.46 -7.38 3.28
CA GLY A 65 8.22 -8.53 2.75
C GLY A 65 8.95 -9.32 3.83
N LEU A 66 9.33 -8.69 4.94
CA LEU A 66 10.00 -9.34 6.07
C LEU A 66 9.02 -9.93 7.11
N GLY A 67 7.71 -9.67 6.99
CA GLY A 67 6.72 -10.09 7.99
C GLY A 67 6.83 -9.32 9.31
N GLU A 68 7.32 -8.08 9.28
CA GLU A 68 7.49 -7.22 10.46
C GLU A 68 6.17 -6.51 10.82
N ASP A 69 5.16 -7.30 11.21
CA ASP A 69 3.77 -6.87 11.35
C ASP A 69 3.59 -5.65 12.28
N GLU A 70 4.29 -5.64 13.42
CA GLU A 70 4.20 -4.55 14.41
C GLU A 70 4.70 -3.23 13.83
N ARG A 71 5.74 -3.28 12.98
CA ARG A 71 6.36 -2.11 12.37
C ARG A 71 5.55 -1.61 11.19
N VAL A 72 4.97 -2.52 10.39
CA VAL A 72 3.97 -2.16 9.38
C VAL A 72 2.77 -1.47 10.03
N ALA A 73 2.30 -1.99 11.17
CA ALA A 73 1.20 -1.39 11.94
C ALA A 73 1.55 0.03 12.42
N GLU A 74 2.78 0.26 12.84
CA GLU A 74 3.24 1.59 13.26
C GLU A 74 3.26 2.59 12.10
N VAL A 75 3.83 2.21 10.95
CA VAL A 75 3.85 3.05 9.74
C VAL A 75 2.43 3.39 9.28
N LEU A 76 1.53 2.40 9.20
CA LEU A 76 0.13 2.63 8.84
C LEU A 76 -0.55 3.58 9.83
N ARG A 77 -0.42 3.31 11.13
CA ARG A 77 -1.09 4.10 12.18
C ARG A 77 -0.66 5.56 12.15
N ARG A 78 0.65 5.85 12.03
CA ARG A 78 1.18 7.21 11.94
C ARG A 78 0.61 7.94 10.72
N ASN A 79 0.64 7.29 9.55
CA ASN A 79 0.15 7.92 8.33
C ASN A 79 -1.38 8.09 8.32
N ILE A 80 -2.16 7.20 8.94
CA ILE A 80 -3.60 7.38 9.10
C ILE A 80 -3.91 8.58 10.01
N GLN A 81 -3.16 8.74 11.11
CA GLN A 81 -3.32 9.89 12.00
C GLN A 81 -3.01 11.21 11.29
N ASP A 82 -1.93 11.25 10.52
CA ASP A 82 -1.50 12.44 9.78
C ASP A 82 -2.38 12.71 8.55
N SER A 83 -3.18 11.74 8.09
CA SER A 83 -3.98 11.84 6.87
C SER A 83 -5.22 12.74 6.99
N VAL A 84 -5.59 13.16 8.20
CA VAL A 84 -6.86 13.87 8.45
C VAL A 84 -6.76 15.34 8.09
N VAL A 85 -7.50 15.76 7.06
CA VAL A 85 -7.64 17.18 6.70
C VAL A 85 -8.72 17.84 7.55
N LEU A 86 -8.36 18.86 8.33
CA LEU A 86 -9.24 19.58 9.23
C LEU A 86 -9.59 21.00 8.71
N PRO A 87 -10.78 21.53 9.05
CA PRO A 87 -11.12 22.92 8.74
C PRO A 87 -10.11 23.90 9.34
N GLY A 88 -9.60 24.83 8.53
CA GLY A 88 -8.66 25.87 8.97
C GLY A 88 -7.18 25.52 8.80
N MET A 89 -6.85 24.33 8.30
CA MET A 89 -5.48 24.01 7.86
C MET A 89 -5.04 24.92 6.72
N SER A 90 -3.76 25.28 6.73
CA SER A 90 -3.07 25.90 5.61
C SER A 90 -2.98 24.94 4.42
N GLU A 91 -2.62 25.48 3.25
CA GLU A 91 -2.41 24.66 2.04
C GLU A 91 -1.27 23.66 2.22
N GLU A 92 -0.22 24.04 2.97
CA GLU A 92 0.92 23.19 3.28
C GLU A 92 0.53 22.00 4.17
N GLU A 93 -0.19 22.26 5.28
CA GLU A 93 -0.70 21.21 6.17
C GLU A 93 -1.66 20.26 5.44
N ALA A 94 -2.52 20.82 4.57
CA ALA A 94 -3.43 20.02 3.76
C ALA A 94 -2.67 19.14 2.75
N LEU A 95 -1.55 19.62 2.20
CA LEU A 95 -0.70 18.86 1.29
C LEU A 95 0.03 17.73 2.03
N GLN A 96 0.53 17.97 3.24
CA GLN A 96 1.13 16.96 4.10
C GLN A 96 0.13 15.84 4.45
N ALA A 97 -1.09 16.22 4.82
CA ALA A 97 -2.16 15.26 5.11
C ALA A 97 -2.50 14.40 3.88
N ARG A 98 -2.55 14.99 2.68
CA ARG A 98 -2.73 14.24 1.43
C ARG A 98 -1.56 13.31 1.15
N ALA A 99 -0.33 13.73 1.40
CA ALA A 99 0.84 12.87 1.24
C ALA A 99 0.77 11.64 2.16
N ALA A 100 0.30 11.83 3.39
CA ALA A 100 0.03 10.72 4.31
C ALA A 100 -1.09 9.80 3.80
N GLN A 101 -2.16 10.33 3.20
CA GLN A 101 -3.20 9.51 2.54
C GLN A 101 -2.60 8.63 1.43
N VAL A 102 -1.75 9.21 0.57
CA VAL A 102 -1.07 8.48 -0.52
C VAL A 102 -0.22 7.34 0.03
N VAL A 103 0.56 7.59 1.09
CA VAL A 103 1.34 6.54 1.75
C VAL A 103 0.44 5.40 2.22
N VAL A 104 -0.66 5.71 2.93
CA VAL A 104 -1.57 4.66 3.42
C VAL A 104 -2.12 3.83 2.27
N VAL A 105 -2.62 4.46 1.21
CA VAL A 105 -3.20 3.74 0.05
C VAL A 105 -2.15 2.86 -0.63
N ARG A 106 -0.91 3.36 -0.82
CA ARG A 106 0.18 2.58 -1.43
C ARG A 106 0.61 1.40 -0.57
N LEU A 107 0.69 1.58 0.74
CA LEU A 107 1.01 0.48 1.66
C LEU A 107 -0.07 -0.59 1.64
N LEU A 108 -1.35 -0.18 1.67
CA LEU A 108 -2.48 -1.10 1.60
C LEU A 108 -2.54 -1.85 0.27
N ARG A 109 -2.16 -1.19 -0.82
CA ARG A 109 -1.95 -1.80 -2.13
C ARG A 109 -0.84 -2.87 -2.10
N ILE A 110 0.32 -2.56 -1.51
CA ILE A 110 1.42 -3.50 -1.37
C ILE A 110 1.00 -4.72 -0.54
N ILE A 111 0.37 -4.51 0.61
CA ILE A 111 -0.13 -5.57 1.49
C ILE A 111 -1.09 -6.50 0.73
N ALA A 112 -2.02 -5.94 -0.04
CA ALA A 112 -2.97 -6.71 -0.82
C ALA A 112 -2.31 -7.47 -1.99
N ARG A 113 -1.40 -6.81 -2.72
CA ARG A 113 -0.64 -7.43 -3.83
C ARG A 113 0.22 -8.59 -3.36
N MET A 114 0.83 -8.46 -2.18
CA MET A 114 1.65 -9.52 -1.57
C MET A 114 0.81 -10.58 -0.87
N GLU A 115 -0.50 -10.36 -0.75
CA GLU A 115 -1.42 -11.25 -0.04
C GLU A 115 -0.93 -11.56 1.38
N ALA A 116 -0.45 -10.52 2.08
CA ALA A 116 0.07 -10.62 3.43
C ALA A 116 -1.08 -10.81 4.44
N VAL A 117 -1.70 -12.00 4.41
CA VAL A 117 -2.92 -12.36 5.16
C VAL A 117 -2.71 -12.24 6.67
N GLU A 118 -1.49 -12.36 7.16
CA GLU A 118 -1.08 -12.15 8.56
C GLU A 118 -1.39 -10.71 9.02
N LEU A 119 -1.25 -9.73 8.13
CA LEU A 119 -1.53 -8.32 8.41
C LEU A 119 -3.03 -7.99 8.44
N ARG A 120 -3.92 -8.93 8.11
CA ARG A 120 -5.37 -8.67 8.07
C ARG A 120 -5.90 -8.05 9.36
N ASN A 121 -5.46 -8.56 10.50
CA ASN A 121 -5.87 -8.02 11.80
C ASN A 121 -5.27 -6.64 12.08
N VAL A 122 -4.04 -6.40 11.64
CA VAL A 122 -3.40 -5.08 11.72
C VAL A 122 -4.21 -4.04 10.96
N VAL A 123 -4.57 -4.34 9.71
CA VAL A 123 -5.38 -3.45 8.85
C VAL A 123 -6.79 -3.24 9.43
N ALA A 124 -7.46 -4.32 9.84
CA ALA A 124 -8.81 -4.25 10.39
C ALA A 124 -8.90 -3.41 11.68
N GLN A 125 -7.85 -3.43 12.51
CA GLN A 125 -7.79 -2.56 13.69
C GLN A 125 -7.72 -1.07 13.32
N GLN A 126 -7.07 -0.73 12.19
CA GLN A 126 -7.00 0.67 11.76
C GLN A 126 -8.36 1.22 11.28
N CYS A 127 -9.27 0.36 10.81
CA CYS A 127 -10.64 0.74 10.45
C CYS A 127 -11.42 1.34 11.63
N LEU A 128 -11.01 1.06 12.87
CA LEU A 128 -11.63 1.55 14.11
C LEU A 128 -11.23 2.99 14.46
N ALA A 129 -10.30 3.61 13.72
CA ALA A 129 -9.93 4.99 13.95
C ALA A 129 -11.15 5.93 13.77
N SER A 130 -11.28 6.88 14.70
CA SER A 130 -12.46 7.75 14.82
C SER A 130 -12.61 8.73 13.66
N GLN A 131 -11.49 9.14 13.07
CA GLN A 131 -11.44 10.06 11.93
C GLN A 131 -10.55 9.43 10.85
N ILE A 132 -11.17 9.05 9.73
CA ILE A 132 -10.46 8.47 8.58
C ILE A 132 -11.02 9.15 7.33
N PRO A 133 -10.16 9.71 6.46
CA PRO A 133 -10.57 10.22 5.16
C PRO A 133 -11.33 9.15 4.35
N PRO A 134 -12.33 9.51 3.53
CA PRO A 134 -13.11 8.54 2.77
C PRO A 134 -12.27 7.61 1.89
N VAL A 135 -11.25 8.14 1.21
CA VAL A 135 -10.30 7.38 0.38
C VAL A 135 -9.57 6.33 1.21
N VAL A 136 -9.00 6.74 2.35
CA VAL A 136 -8.30 5.83 3.26
C VAL A 136 -9.24 4.77 3.84
N ARG A 137 -10.48 5.14 4.16
CA ARG A 137 -11.48 4.21 4.68
C ARG A 137 -11.81 3.12 3.67
N VAL A 138 -12.07 3.50 2.41
CA VAL A 138 -12.36 2.55 1.34
C VAL A 138 -11.14 1.66 1.07
N ALA A 139 -9.93 2.22 1.04
CA ALA A 139 -8.71 1.43 0.88
C ALA A 139 -8.55 0.40 2.01
N LEU A 140 -8.77 0.80 3.27
CA LEU A 140 -8.65 -0.09 4.43
C LEU A 140 -9.65 -1.25 4.37
N THR A 141 -10.93 -0.96 4.11
CA THR A 141 -11.96 -2.01 4.06
C THR A 141 -11.74 -2.93 2.86
N LEU A 142 -11.40 -2.37 1.70
CA LEU A 142 -11.04 -3.13 0.51
C LEU A 142 -9.88 -4.10 0.81
N THR A 143 -8.81 -3.62 1.45
CA THR A 143 -7.67 -4.49 1.79
C THR A 143 -8.06 -5.59 2.76
N VAL A 144 -8.90 -5.31 3.77
CA VAL A 144 -9.38 -6.38 4.68
C VAL A 144 -10.13 -7.46 3.92
N ASP A 145 -11.05 -7.07 3.04
CA ASP A 145 -11.87 -8.02 2.27
C ASP A 145 -11.03 -8.80 1.25
N ILE A 146 -10.03 -8.16 0.63
CA ILE A 146 -9.06 -8.83 -0.23
C ILE A 146 -8.24 -9.87 0.55
N LEU A 147 -7.74 -9.52 1.73
CA LEU A 147 -6.97 -10.45 2.54
C LEU A 147 -7.83 -11.62 3.05
N ASP A 148 -9.10 -11.38 3.37
CA ASP A 148 -10.05 -12.45 3.70
C ASP A 148 -10.30 -13.37 2.49
N ALA A 149 -10.39 -12.82 1.28
CA ALA A 149 -10.55 -13.57 0.03
C ALA A 149 -9.26 -14.26 -0.47
N ALA A 150 -8.09 -13.86 0.03
CA ALA A 150 -6.80 -14.46 -0.32
C ALA A 150 -6.42 -15.65 0.57
N ARG A 151 -7.17 -15.93 1.64
CA ARG A 151 -6.89 -17.03 2.56
C ARG A 151 -6.93 -18.39 1.84
N LEU A 152 -6.13 -19.34 2.34
CA LEU A 152 -6.06 -20.70 1.79
C LEU A 152 -7.40 -21.44 1.75
N ASP A 153 -8.33 -21.10 2.66
CA ASP A 153 -9.67 -21.68 2.77
C ASP A 153 -10.76 -20.87 2.06
N ALA A 154 -10.42 -19.76 1.41
CA ALA A 154 -11.38 -18.91 0.71
C ALA A 154 -11.92 -19.57 -0.57
N HIS A 155 -13.13 -19.17 -0.98
CA HIS A 155 -13.70 -19.64 -2.22
C HIS A 155 -12.99 -18.95 -3.41
N PRO A 156 -12.71 -19.65 -4.54
CA PRO A 156 -12.00 -19.08 -5.68
C PRO A 156 -12.61 -17.78 -6.23
N ASP A 157 -13.94 -17.65 -6.15
CA ASP A 157 -14.69 -16.49 -6.65
C ASP A 157 -14.75 -15.31 -5.64
N ASP A 158 -14.24 -15.45 -4.42
CA ASP A 158 -14.41 -14.40 -3.39
C ASP A 158 -13.68 -13.11 -3.78
N MET A 159 -12.49 -13.21 -4.35
CA MET A 159 -11.77 -12.03 -4.86
C MET A 159 -12.53 -11.30 -5.97
N VAL A 160 -13.21 -12.03 -6.86
CA VAL A 160 -14.03 -11.44 -7.93
C VAL A 160 -15.16 -10.62 -7.32
N ARG A 161 -15.82 -11.16 -6.28
CA ARG A 161 -16.90 -10.45 -5.58
C ARG A 161 -16.39 -9.16 -4.93
N VAL A 162 -15.24 -9.22 -4.25
CA VAL A 162 -14.64 -8.02 -3.63
C VAL A 162 -14.39 -6.94 -4.67
N VAL A 163 -13.79 -7.26 -5.82
CA VAL A 163 -13.57 -6.26 -6.88
C VAL A 163 -14.90 -5.63 -7.32
N LEU A 164 -15.94 -6.43 -7.58
CA LEU A 164 -17.24 -5.92 -8.01
C LEU A 164 -17.93 -5.04 -6.96
N ASP A 165 -17.83 -5.39 -5.68
CA ASP A 165 -18.48 -4.67 -4.57
C ASP A 165 -17.89 -3.27 -4.34
N TYR A 166 -16.63 -3.06 -4.76
CA TYR A 166 -15.90 -1.81 -4.55
C TYR A 166 -15.80 -0.90 -5.78
N ALA A 167 -16.05 -1.42 -6.99
CA ALA A 167 -15.87 -0.69 -8.25
C ALA A 167 -16.55 0.69 -8.26
N ASP A 168 -17.83 0.76 -7.90
CA ASP A 168 -18.59 2.01 -7.90
C ASP A 168 -18.06 3.00 -6.85
N GLN A 169 -17.69 2.51 -5.66
CA GLN A 169 -17.19 3.34 -4.57
C GLN A 169 -15.83 3.97 -4.90
N VAL A 170 -14.92 3.17 -5.47
CA VAL A 170 -13.60 3.64 -5.93
C VAL A 170 -13.77 4.68 -7.03
N LEU A 171 -14.59 4.39 -8.04
CA LEU A 171 -14.84 5.31 -9.16
C LEU A 171 -15.44 6.64 -8.68
N TRP A 172 -16.36 6.61 -7.73
CA TRP A 172 -17.00 7.82 -7.18
C TRP A 172 -16.04 8.72 -6.40
N LEU A 173 -15.06 8.14 -5.70
CA LEU A 173 -14.08 8.91 -4.96
C LEU A 173 -13.07 9.61 -5.88
N ALA A 174 -12.86 9.10 -7.09
CA ALA A 174 -12.00 9.68 -8.12
C ALA A 174 -10.59 10.04 -7.62
N ASP A 175 -10.04 9.19 -6.74
CA ASP A 175 -8.69 9.33 -6.21
C ASP A 175 -7.70 8.49 -7.03
N ASP A 176 -6.61 9.11 -7.49
CA ASP A 176 -5.68 8.50 -8.44
C ASP A 176 -4.94 7.28 -7.85
N ASP A 177 -4.47 7.36 -6.60
CA ASP A 177 -3.75 6.26 -5.95
C ASP A 177 -4.71 5.10 -5.61
N LEU A 178 -5.94 5.39 -5.20
CA LEU A 178 -6.96 4.35 -4.96
C LEU A 178 -7.40 3.68 -6.28
N ASN A 179 -7.57 4.45 -7.35
CA ASN A 179 -7.86 3.89 -8.68
C ASN A 179 -6.71 3.00 -9.17
N ALA A 180 -5.46 3.41 -8.97
CA ALA A 180 -4.29 2.62 -9.35
C ALA A 180 -4.19 1.32 -8.52
N TYR A 181 -4.52 1.38 -7.22
CA TYR A 181 -4.64 0.19 -6.39
C TYR A 181 -5.73 -0.75 -6.93
N PHE A 182 -6.93 -0.23 -7.16
CA PHE A 182 -8.05 -1.05 -7.63
C PHE A 182 -7.79 -1.70 -9.00
N ALA A 183 -7.19 -0.96 -9.94
CA ALA A 183 -6.82 -1.50 -11.25
C ALA A 183 -5.79 -2.65 -11.16
N GLU A 184 -4.85 -2.58 -10.22
CA GLU A 184 -3.91 -3.70 -9.99
C GLU A 184 -4.63 -4.94 -9.45
N LEU A 185 -5.61 -4.78 -8.56
CA LEU A 185 -6.44 -5.88 -8.08
C LEU A 185 -7.23 -6.53 -9.22
N GLU A 186 -7.83 -5.73 -10.12
CA GLU A 186 -8.52 -6.26 -11.30
C GLU A 186 -7.60 -7.13 -12.17
N MET A 187 -6.34 -6.70 -12.36
CA MET A 187 -5.35 -7.47 -13.11
C MET A 187 -5.01 -8.80 -12.41
N ILE A 188 -4.83 -8.79 -11.09
CA ILE A 188 -4.58 -10.00 -10.29
C ILE A 188 -5.74 -10.99 -10.41
N VAL A 189 -6.98 -10.50 -10.28
CA VAL A 189 -8.18 -11.33 -10.39
C VAL A 189 -8.31 -11.94 -11.78
N GLN A 190 -8.14 -11.15 -12.84
CA GLN A 190 -8.19 -11.64 -14.22
C GLN A 190 -7.12 -12.71 -14.50
N GLN A 191 -5.93 -12.57 -13.91
CA GLN A 191 -4.89 -13.59 -14.05
C GLN A 191 -5.27 -14.90 -13.35
N ARG A 192 -5.83 -14.81 -12.13
CA ARG A 192 -6.31 -15.98 -11.39
C ARG A 192 -7.45 -16.71 -12.11
N GLU A 193 -8.40 -15.98 -12.67
CA GLU A 193 -9.49 -16.58 -13.46
C GLU A 193 -8.94 -17.39 -14.64
N LYS A 194 -7.96 -16.83 -15.37
CA LYS A 194 -7.28 -17.56 -16.46
C LYS A 194 -6.59 -18.82 -15.94
N ASP A 195 -5.82 -18.73 -14.86
CA ASP A 195 -5.09 -19.87 -14.31
C ASP A 195 -6.04 -21.00 -13.85
N LEU A 196 -7.19 -20.64 -13.28
CA LEU A 196 -8.24 -21.58 -12.91
C LEU A 196 -8.93 -22.21 -14.12
N GLU A 197 -9.19 -21.44 -15.18
CA GLU A 197 -9.71 -21.97 -16.44
C GLU A 197 -8.72 -22.96 -17.06
N PHE A 198 -7.43 -22.61 -17.15
CA PHE A 198 -6.39 -23.53 -17.65
C PHE A 198 -6.26 -24.79 -16.79
N GLY A 199 -6.34 -24.67 -15.46
CA GLY A 199 -6.31 -25.80 -14.54
C GLY A 199 -7.55 -26.71 -14.64
N ARG A 200 -8.72 -26.15 -14.96
CA ARG A 200 -9.98 -26.90 -15.17
C ARG A 200 -10.04 -27.59 -16.53
N PHE A 201 -9.44 -27.00 -17.57
CA PHE A 201 -9.50 -27.55 -18.93
C PHE A 201 -8.30 -28.43 -19.31
N GLY A 202 -7.20 -28.39 -18.55
CA GLY A 202 -5.97 -29.15 -18.84
C GLY A 202 -5.33 -28.74 -20.17
N GLU A 203 -4.01 -28.88 -20.30
CA GLU A 203 -3.44 -28.85 -21.65
C GLU A 203 -4.16 -29.90 -22.51
N PRO A 204 -4.58 -29.58 -23.75
CA PRO A 204 -5.02 -30.59 -24.68
C PRO A 204 -3.80 -31.48 -24.99
N GLY A 205 -3.65 -32.55 -24.22
CA GLY A 205 -2.65 -33.58 -24.49
C GLY A 205 -2.79 -34.05 -25.94
N PRO A 206 -1.68 -34.31 -26.65
CA PRO A 206 -1.73 -34.60 -28.07
C PRO A 206 -2.70 -35.75 -28.33
N ALA A 207 -3.72 -35.48 -29.14
CA ALA A 207 -4.72 -36.45 -29.56
C ALA A 207 -4.00 -37.68 -30.11
N ARG A 208 -4.02 -38.78 -29.35
CA ARG A 208 -3.58 -40.08 -29.88
C ARG A 208 -4.66 -40.56 -30.84
N PHE A 209 -4.45 -40.30 -32.12
CA PHE A 209 -5.15 -41.01 -33.19
C PHE A 209 -4.69 -42.47 -33.17
N GLY A 210 -5.63 -43.38 -32.92
CA GLY A 210 -5.48 -44.82 -33.12
C GLY A 210 -5.75 -45.23 -34.56
#